data_AF-A0A967HFE9-F1
#
_entry.id   AF-A0A967HFE9-F1
#
_cell.length_a   1.000
_cell.length_b   1.000
_cell.length_c   1.000
_cell.angle_alpha   90.00
_cell.angle_beta   90.00
_cell.angle_gamma   90.00
#
_symmetry.space_group_name_H-M   'P 1'
#
loop_
_entity.id
_entity.type
_entity.pdbx_description
1 polymer ?
#
loop_
_entity_poly.entity_id
_entity_poly.type
_entity_poly.pdbx_seq_one_letter_code
_entity_poly.pdbx_strand_id
1 'polypeptide(L)' 'LYDDTRRFGRVEILDRDAWNARDRSLGAEPLAPSFTGATLYGLTSASRSPIRNWLLDQNRIA' A
#
# COMPACT_ATOMS: atom_id res chain seq x y z
N LEU A 1 -15.21 11.87 15.89
CA LEU A 1 -14.54 11.02 16.88
C LEU A 1 -13.91 9.87 16.13
N TYR A 2 -12.61 9.62 16.34
CA TYR A 2 -11.99 8.37 15.91
C TYR A 2 -12.26 7.34 17.01
N ASP A 3 -12.96 6.26 16.67
CA ASP A 3 -13.31 5.19 17.61
C ASP A 3 -12.69 3.87 17.13
N ASP A 4 -11.80 3.32 17.95
CA ASP A 4 -11.05 2.09 17.68
C ASP A 4 -11.16 1.14 18.88
N THR A 5 -12.24 0.34 18.89
CA THR A 5 -12.56 -0.60 19.96
C THR A 5 -11.44 -1.61 20.21
N ARG A 6 -10.72 -2.03 19.16
CA ARG A 6 -9.67 -3.05 19.24
C ARG A 6 -8.29 -2.47 19.53
N ARG A 7 -8.13 -1.15 19.40
CA ARG A 7 -6.89 -0.41 19.68
C ARG A 7 -5.71 -0.86 18.80
N PHE A 8 -5.97 -1.24 17.56
CA PHE A 8 -4.95 -1.63 16.58
C PHE A 8 -4.63 -0.51 15.58
N GLY A 9 -5.45 0.54 15.56
CA GLY A 9 -5.25 1.72 14.77
C GLY A 9 -4.18 2.65 15.33
N ARG A 10 -3.89 3.69 14.56
CA ARG A 10 -2.84 4.66 14.87
C ARG A 10 -3.27 6.05 14.44
N VAL A 11 -3.01 7.03 15.30
CA VAL A 11 -3.16 8.46 15.00
C VAL A 11 -1.82 9.12 15.27
N GLU A 12 -1.26 9.77 14.26
CA GLU A 12 0.03 10.45 14.32
C GLU A 12 -0.11 11.86 13.76
N ILE A 13 0.65 12.80 14.32
CA ILE A 13 0.86 14.13 13.74
C ILE A 13 2.22 14.10 13.07
N LEU A 14 2.23 14.23 11.75
CA LEU A 14 3.44 14.20 10.95
C LEU A 14 3.70 15.58 10.37
N ASP A 15 4.98 15.96 10.29
CA ASP A 15 5.37 17.04 9.42
C ASP A 15 5.29 16.60 7.95
N ARG A 16 5.53 17.55 7.05
CA ARG A 16 5.44 17.32 5.61
C ARG A 16 6.45 16.27 5.12
N ASP A 17 7.66 16.26 5.67
CA ASP A 17 8.72 15.38 5.21
C ASP A 17 8.46 13.94 5.64
N ALA A 18 8.02 13.75 6.88
CA ALA A 18 7.59 12.45 7.40
C ALA A 18 6.36 11.91 6.65
N TRP A 19 5.39 12.77 6.32
CA TRP A 19 4.25 12.39 5.48
C TRP A 19 4.70 11.92 4.10
N ASN A 20 5.51 12.71 3.40
CA ASN A 20 6.01 12.37 2.07
C ASN A 20 6.89 11.11 2.06
N ALA A 21 7.68 10.88 3.11
CA ALA A 21 8.46 9.67 3.26
C ALA A 21 7.56 8.43 3.41
N ARG A 22 6.47 8.55 4.17
CA ARG A 22 5.50 7.47 4.34
C ARG A 22 4.72 7.19 3.08
N ASP A 23 4.22 8.21 2.41
CA ASP A 23 3.52 8.10 1.14
C ASP A 23 4.37 7.36 0.09
N ARG A 24 5.66 7.71 -0.04
CA ARG A 24 6.60 7.03 -0.94
C ARG A 24 6.94 5.58 -0.57
N SER A 25 6.70 5.17 0.67
CA SER A 25 6.92 3.78 1.08
C SER A 25 5.80 2.86 0.64
N LEU A 26 4.63 3.42 0.32
CA LEU A 26 3.49 2.67 -0.15
C LEU A 26 3.66 2.28 -1.62
N GLY A 27 2.99 1.19 -1.96
CA GLY A 27 2.94 0.66 -3.31
C GLY A 27 2.04 1.44 -4.25
N ALA A 28 1.71 0.82 -5.39
CA ALA A 28 0.78 1.41 -6.34
C ALA A 28 -0.65 1.45 -5.80
N GLU A 29 -1.36 2.57 -6.01
CA GLU A 29 -2.77 2.76 -5.65
C GLU A 29 -3.69 1.83 -6.46
N PRO A 30 -4.34 0.82 -5.82
CA PRO A 30 -5.14 -0.19 -6.52
C PRO A 30 -6.42 0.36 -7.16
N LEU A 31 -6.96 1.46 -6.65
CA LEU A 31 -8.20 2.07 -7.16
C LEU A 31 -7.93 3.14 -8.22
N ALA A 32 -6.66 3.44 -8.51
CA ALA A 32 -6.30 4.35 -9.58
C ALA A 32 -6.66 3.75 -10.94
N PRO A 33 -7.15 4.54 -11.91
CA PRO A 33 -7.44 4.06 -13.27
C PRO A 33 -6.23 3.45 -13.99
N SER A 34 -5.01 3.84 -13.59
CA SER A 34 -3.75 3.30 -14.11
C SER A 34 -3.45 1.87 -13.62
N PHE A 35 -4.12 1.41 -12.56
CA PHE A 35 -3.92 0.07 -12.02
C PHE A 35 -4.73 -0.96 -12.81
N THR A 36 -4.18 -1.35 -13.96
CA THR A 36 -4.80 -2.30 -14.89
C THR A 36 -4.27 -3.72 -14.70
N GLY A 37 -4.91 -4.71 -15.33
CA GLY A 37 -4.38 -6.08 -15.36
C GLY A 37 -2.99 -6.19 -15.97
N ALA A 38 -2.66 -5.35 -16.97
CA ALA A 38 -1.32 -5.30 -17.56
C ALA A 38 -0.29 -4.75 -16.57
N THR A 39 -0.66 -3.72 -15.80
CA THR A 39 0.17 -3.17 -14.72
C THR A 39 0.43 -4.23 -13.65
N LEU A 40 -0.62 -4.91 -13.17
CA LEU A 40 -0.50 -5.99 -12.18
C LEU A 40 0.39 -7.14 -12.69
N TYR A 41 0.21 -7.56 -13.94
CA TYR A 41 1.05 -8.59 -14.55
C TYR A 41 2.52 -8.14 -14.61
N GLY A 42 2.79 -6.90 -15.04
CA GLY A 42 4.16 -6.35 -15.06
C GLY A 42 4.81 -6.38 -13.68
N LEU A 43 4.08 -5.98 -12.65
CA LEU A 43 4.57 -5.95 -11.26
C LEU A 43 4.78 -7.35 -10.64
N THR A 44 4.08 -8.37 -11.14
CA THR A 44 4.09 -9.73 -10.56
C THR A 44 4.86 -10.76 -11.38
N SER A 45 5.10 -10.51 -12.67
CA SER A 45 5.66 -11.48 -13.63
C SER A 45 7.01 -12.08 -13.22
N ALA A 46 7.88 -11.29 -12.57
CA ALA A 46 9.18 -11.74 -12.09
C ALA A 46 9.18 -12.15 -10.59
N SER A 47 8.04 -12.03 -9.91
CA SER A 47 7.93 -12.33 -8.50
C SER A 47 7.93 -13.84 -8.27
N ARG A 48 8.68 -14.28 -7.26
CA ARG A 48 8.64 -15.67 -6.75
C ARG A 48 7.72 -15.84 -5.55
N SER A 49 7.15 -14.74 -5.04
CA SER A 49 6.23 -14.77 -3.90
C SER A 49 4.86 -15.27 -4.32
N PRO A 50 4.17 -16.07 -3.47
CA PRO A 50 2.78 -16.45 -3.70
C PRO A 50 1.90 -15.21 -3.89
N ILE A 51 1.03 -15.22 -4.91
CA ILE A 51 0.27 -14.03 -5.32
C ILE A 51 -0.55 -13.43 -4.18
N ARG A 52 -1.11 -14.24 -3.28
CA ARG A 52 -1.85 -13.76 -2.11
C ARG A 52 -0.99 -12.90 -1.19
N ASN A 53 0.21 -13.36 -0.85
CA ASN A 53 1.11 -12.62 0.04
C ASN A 53 1.63 -11.36 -0.64
N TRP A 54 1.87 -11.43 -1.96
CA TRP A 54 2.28 -10.29 -2.76
C TRP A 54 1.21 -9.18 -2.76
N LEU A 55 -0.07 -9.54 -2.92
CA LEU A 55 -1.19 -8.58 -2.92
C LEU A 55 -1.48 -7.94 -1.54
N LEU A 56 -1.02 -8.56 -0.45
CA LEU A 56 -1.20 -8.02 0.91
C LEU A 56 -0.02 -7.14 1.36
N ASP A 57 1.06 -7.08 0.59
CA ASP A 57 2.24 -6.27 0.88
C ASP A 57 2.00 -4.81 0.49
N GLN A 58 1.82 -3.95 1.50
CA GLN A 58 1.51 -2.54 1.32
C GLN A 58 2.65 -1.73 0.69
N ASN A 59 3.87 -2.28 0.62
CA ASN A 59 4.97 -1.65 -0.12
C ASN A 59 4.92 -1.94 -1.63
N ARG A 60 3.97 -2.78 -2.08
CA ARG A 60 3.78 -3.16 -3.50
C ARG A 60 2.48 -2.62 -4.07
N ILE A 61 1.41 -2.68 -3.29
CA ILE A 61 0.08 -2.18 -3.64
C ILE A 61 -0.61 -1.67 -2.37
N ALA A 62 -1.05 -0.41 -2.37
CA ALA A 62 -1.67 0.24 -1.22
C ALA A 62 -2.50 1.44 -1.66
#